data_AF-A0A6C0JSW6-F1
#
_entry.id   AF-A0A6C0JSW6-F1
#
_cell.length_a   1.000
_cell.length_b   1.000
_cell.length_c   1.000
_cell.angle_alpha   90.00
_cell.angle_beta   90.00
_cell.angle_gamma   90.00
#
_symmetry.space_group_name_H-M   'P 1'
#
loop_
_entity.id
_entity.type
_entity.pdbx_description
1 polymer ?
#
loop_
_entity_poly.entity_id
_entity_poly.type
_entity_poly.pdbx_seq_one_letter_code
_entity_poly.pdbx_strand_id
1 'polypeptide(L)'
;MTMCKPGEIKRKAYTRKAYIRADGTRVKATKVKAGCIPDRGTPGKGKKLLKTPLKRGELVQFGYAASELAGDRRKALAKAIALYGATSVFRKVNLLATFNKNTNPTVSRKFKADANWISKTYL
;
A
#
# COMPACT_ATOMS: atom_id res chain seq x y z
N MET A 1 28.74 17.30 0.92
CA MET A 1 27.58 16.39 1.15
C MET A 1 27.39 15.57 -0.11
N THR A 2 27.48 14.23 -0.06
CA THR A 2 27.20 13.38 -1.23
C THR A 2 25.73 13.56 -1.62
N MET A 3 25.48 14.23 -2.74
CA MET A 3 24.14 14.35 -3.31
C MET A 3 23.75 13.03 -3.96
N CYS A 4 22.52 12.59 -3.74
CA CYS A 4 21.98 11.42 -4.43
C CYS A 4 21.73 11.76 -5.90
N LYS A 5 21.71 10.75 -6.77
CA LYS A 5 21.45 10.98 -8.21
C LYS A 5 20.03 11.52 -8.41
N PRO A 6 19.74 12.20 -9.53
CA PRO A 6 18.37 12.53 -9.89
C PRO A 6 17.45 11.30 -9.81
N GLY A 7 16.30 11.44 -9.13
CA GLY A 7 15.38 10.32 -8.88
C GLY A 7 15.70 9.48 -7.63
N GLU A 8 16.69 9.86 -6.83
CA GLU A 8 17.01 9.22 -5.55
C GLU A 8 16.86 10.17 -4.36
N ILE A 9 16.62 9.60 -3.18
CA ILE A 9 16.61 10.31 -1.90
C ILE A 9 17.57 9.71 -0.89
N LYS A 10 18.15 10.56 -0.04
CA LYS A 10 19.01 10.12 1.06
C LYS A 10 18.17 9.56 2.20
N ARG A 11 18.27 8.26 2.46
CA ARG A 11 17.63 7.60 3.60
C ARG A 11 18.56 7.65 4.81
N LYS A 12 18.02 8.12 5.95
CA LYS A 12 18.73 8.12 7.24
C LYS A 12 19.03 6.68 7.67
N ALA A 13 20.17 6.49 8.34
CA ALA A 13 20.52 5.22 8.96
C ALA A 13 19.48 4.82 10.01
N TYR A 14 19.23 3.53 10.19
CA TYR A 14 18.30 3.01 11.20
C TYR A 14 18.69 1.61 11.66
N THR A 15 18.20 1.22 12.83
CA THR A 15 18.40 -0.13 13.38
C THR A 15 17.25 -1.02 12.95
N ARG A 16 17.56 -2.10 12.21
CA ARG A 16 16.60 -3.15 11.88
C ARG A 16 16.59 -4.17 13.02
N LYS A 17 15.41 -4.44 13.58
CA LYS A 17 15.21 -5.51 14.58
C LYS A 17 15.46 -6.90 13.97
N ALA A 18 15.77 -7.87 14.83
CA ALA A 18 15.85 -9.27 14.41
C ALA A 18 14.46 -9.77 13.98
N TYR A 19 14.42 -10.71 13.03
CA TYR A 19 13.19 -11.34 12.55
C TYR A 19 13.48 -12.75 12.02
N ILE A 20 12.42 -13.55 11.86
CA ILE A 20 12.48 -14.89 11.27
C ILE A 20 11.94 -14.81 9.84
N ARG A 21 12.65 -15.41 8.88
CA ARG A 21 12.22 -15.52 7.48
C ARG A 21 11.14 -16.59 7.33
N ALA A 22 10.46 -16.60 6.18
CA ALA A 22 9.47 -17.64 5.87
C ALA A 22 10.08 -19.06 5.86
N ASP A 23 11.37 -19.18 5.54
CA ASP A 23 12.14 -20.44 5.56
C ASP A 23 12.64 -20.85 6.97
N GLY A 24 12.25 -20.12 8.02
CA GLY A 24 12.68 -20.38 9.40
C GLY A 24 14.03 -19.77 9.80
N THR A 25 14.79 -19.19 8.87
CA THR A 25 16.10 -18.61 9.17
C THR A 25 15.96 -17.38 10.06
N ARG A 26 16.68 -17.36 11.20
CA ARG A 26 16.74 -16.19 12.09
C ARG A 26 17.74 -15.16 11.58
N VAL A 27 17.24 -13.97 11.23
CA VAL A 27 18.05 -12.81 10.85
C VAL A 27 18.32 -11.95 12.09
N LYS A 28 19.60 -11.73 12.42
CA LYS A 28 20.01 -10.89 13.55
C LYS A 28 19.68 -9.41 13.30
N ALA A 29 19.55 -8.65 14.40
CA ALA A 29 19.42 -7.21 14.34
C ALA A 29 20.69 -6.58 13.73
N THR A 30 20.55 -5.50 12.98
CA THR A 30 21.69 -4.85 12.31
C THR A 30 21.41 -3.36 12.10
N LYS A 31 22.46 -2.54 12.21
CA LYS A 31 22.42 -1.12 11.83
C LYS A 31 22.53 -0.99 10.31
N VAL A 32 21.47 -0.51 9.68
CA VAL A 32 21.45 -0.21 8.25
C VAL A 32 22.05 1.18 8.06
N LYS A 33 23.15 1.28 7.31
CA LYS A 33 23.84 2.55 7.01
C LYS A 33 22.93 3.48 6.19
N ALA A 34 23.16 4.78 6.30
CA ALA A 34 22.50 5.75 5.44
C ALA A 34 22.95 5.55 3.98
N GLY A 35 22.06 5.78 3.03
CA GLY A 35 22.34 5.58 1.61
C GLY A 35 21.28 6.22 0.72
N CYS A 36 21.59 6.34 -0.58
CA CYS A 36 20.65 6.79 -1.59
C CYS A 36 19.75 5.62 -1.99
N ILE A 37 18.44 5.87 -2.10
CA ILE A 37 17.46 4.90 -2.58
C ILE A 37 16.60 5.55 -3.66
N PRO A 38 16.03 4.78 -4.59
CA PRO A 38 15.06 5.29 -5.55
C PRO A 38 13.91 6.01 -4.83
N ASP A 39 13.61 7.23 -5.28
CA ASP A 39 12.45 7.95 -4.80
C ASP A 39 11.19 7.35 -5.42
N ARG A 40 10.32 6.81 -4.56
CA ARG A 40 9.04 6.20 -4.95
C ARG A 40 7.88 7.17 -4.83
N GLY A 41 8.12 8.37 -4.30
CA GLY A 41 7.13 9.44 -4.11
C GLY A 41 7.55 10.73 -4.81
N THR A 42 7.05 11.85 -4.30
CA THR A 42 7.56 13.17 -4.68
C THR A 42 8.93 13.41 -4.02
N PRO A 43 9.86 14.10 -4.71
CA PRO A 43 11.15 14.51 -4.14
C PRO A 43 11.01 15.02 -2.70
N GLY A 44 11.84 14.46 -1.79
CA GLY A 44 11.98 14.99 -0.43
C GLY A 44 11.01 14.47 0.63
N LYS A 45 10.23 13.41 0.35
CA LYS A 45 9.18 12.85 1.24
C LYS A 45 8.09 13.89 1.52
N GLY A 46 7.02 13.86 0.70
CA GLY A 46 5.88 14.76 0.83
C GLY A 46 5.21 14.76 2.22
N LYS A 47 4.39 15.79 2.48
CA LYS A 47 3.65 15.94 3.74
C LYS A 47 2.81 14.68 4.04
N LYS A 48 2.79 14.24 5.30
CA LYS A 48 1.93 13.13 5.75
C LYS A 48 0.48 13.62 5.84
N LEU A 49 -0.26 13.55 4.75
CA LEU A 49 -1.64 14.03 4.66
C LEU A 49 -2.65 13.10 5.34
N LEU A 50 -2.34 11.82 5.47
CA LEU A 50 -3.23 10.83 6.06
C LEU A 50 -3.03 10.80 7.58
N LYS A 51 -4.03 11.31 8.31
CA LYS A 51 -4.07 11.25 9.78
C LYS A 51 -4.29 9.81 10.27
N THR A 52 -5.14 9.05 9.59
CA THR A 52 -5.49 7.67 9.98
C THR A 52 -4.90 6.66 9.00
N PRO A 53 -4.05 5.72 9.45
CA PRO A 53 -3.52 4.67 8.58
C PRO A 53 -4.61 3.66 8.21
N LEU A 54 -4.49 3.05 7.02
CA LEU A 54 -5.24 1.85 6.68
C LEU A 54 -4.94 0.76 7.73
N LYS A 55 -5.97 0.21 8.36
CA LYS A 55 -5.77 -0.93 9.26
C LYS A 55 -5.49 -2.18 8.42
N ARG A 56 -4.40 -2.87 8.76
CA ARG A 56 -4.03 -4.12 8.08
C ARG A 56 -5.14 -5.15 8.27
N GLY A 57 -5.50 -5.85 7.19
CA GLY A 57 -6.42 -6.99 7.24
C GLY A 57 -7.89 -6.66 7.03
N GLU A 58 -8.31 -5.40 7.10
CA GLU A 58 -9.74 -5.03 7.05
C GLU A 58 -10.48 -5.44 5.78
N LEU A 59 -9.81 -5.43 4.62
CA LEU A 59 -10.41 -5.93 3.37
C LEU A 59 -10.03 -7.39 3.11
N VAL A 60 -8.89 -7.84 3.64
CA VAL A 60 -8.36 -9.21 3.45
C VAL A 60 -9.27 -10.24 4.13
N GLN A 61 -9.84 -9.92 5.29
CA GLN A 61 -10.81 -10.79 5.97
C GLN A 61 -12.05 -11.11 5.11
N PHE A 62 -12.37 -10.29 4.11
CA PHE A 62 -13.47 -10.54 3.17
C PHE A 62 -13.02 -11.25 1.88
N GLY A 63 -11.73 -11.56 1.75
CA GLY A 63 -11.14 -12.16 0.55
C GLY A 63 -10.66 -11.14 -0.50
N TYR A 64 -10.54 -9.86 -0.15
CA TYR A 64 -10.08 -8.85 -1.12
C TYR A 64 -8.55 -8.89 -1.27
N ALA A 65 -8.06 -9.38 -2.41
CA ALA A 65 -6.66 -9.33 -2.79
C ALA A 65 -6.46 -8.99 -4.28
N ALA A 66 -5.31 -8.41 -4.62
CA ALA A 66 -4.99 -7.99 -5.99
C ALA A 66 -4.69 -9.16 -6.95
N SER A 67 -4.37 -10.34 -6.38
CA SER A 67 -4.19 -11.61 -7.07
C SER A 67 -5.50 -12.11 -7.67
N GLU A 68 -6.63 -11.85 -6.99
CA GLU A 68 -7.93 -12.40 -7.36
C GLU A 68 -8.49 -11.80 -8.66
N LEU A 69 -9.37 -12.58 -9.28
CA LEU A 69 -10.15 -12.17 -10.45
C LEU A 69 -11.08 -10.99 -10.10
N ALA A 70 -11.42 -10.18 -11.10
CA ALA A 70 -12.21 -8.97 -10.89
C ALA A 70 -13.59 -9.25 -10.25
N GLY A 71 -14.25 -10.35 -10.64
CA GLY A 71 -15.52 -10.76 -10.05
C GLY A 71 -15.39 -11.05 -8.56
N ASP A 72 -14.39 -11.82 -8.15
CA ASP A 72 -14.22 -12.22 -6.76
C ASP A 72 -13.77 -11.06 -5.87
N ARG A 73 -12.93 -10.16 -6.41
CA ARG A 73 -12.62 -8.89 -5.75
C ARG A 73 -13.89 -8.08 -5.46
N ARG A 74 -14.79 -7.95 -6.43
CA ARG A 74 -16.04 -7.19 -6.27
C ARG A 74 -17.01 -7.86 -5.29
N LYS A 75 -17.09 -9.20 -5.28
CA LYS A 75 -17.84 -9.96 -4.27
C LYS A 75 -17.30 -9.71 -2.86
N ALA A 76 -15.98 -9.75 -2.68
CA ALA A 76 -15.34 -9.43 -1.41
C ALA A 76 -15.64 -7.99 -0.96
N LEU A 77 -15.62 -7.03 -1.90
CA LEU A 77 -15.95 -5.65 -1.63
C LEU A 77 -17.42 -5.46 -1.24
N ALA A 78 -18.36 -6.16 -1.90
CA ALA A 78 -19.78 -6.12 -1.53
C ALA A 78 -19.99 -6.55 -0.07
N LYS A 79 -19.31 -7.62 0.38
CA LYS A 79 -19.33 -8.05 1.79
C LYS A 79 -18.77 -6.97 2.73
N ALA A 80 -17.65 -6.34 2.36
CA ALA A 80 -17.06 -5.26 3.14
C ALA A 80 -17.97 -4.02 3.21
N ILE A 81 -18.68 -3.71 2.12
CA ILE A 81 -19.61 -2.57 2.03
C ILE A 81 -20.80 -2.78 2.95
N ALA A 82 -21.35 -3.99 3.02
CA ALA A 82 -22.45 -4.32 3.93
C ALA A 82 -22.10 -4.04 5.40
N LEU A 83 -20.84 -4.24 5.81
CA LEU A 83 -20.40 -4.02 7.18
C LEU A 83 -19.91 -2.60 7.46
N TYR A 84 -19.15 -2.00 6.54
CA TYR A 84 -18.43 -0.73 6.78
C TYR A 84 -19.00 0.47 6.06
N GLY A 85 -19.97 0.27 5.17
CA GLY A 85 -20.55 1.30 4.31
C GLY A 85 -19.72 1.60 3.06
N ALA A 86 -20.42 1.97 1.98
CA ALA A 86 -19.85 2.17 0.66
C ALA A 86 -18.75 3.23 0.62
N THR A 87 -18.98 4.39 1.25
CA THR A 87 -18.03 5.52 1.28
C THR A 87 -16.71 5.14 1.96
N SER A 88 -16.78 4.37 3.05
CA SER A 88 -15.60 3.93 3.79
C SER A 88 -14.74 2.99 2.93
N VAL A 89 -15.37 1.97 2.34
CA VAL A 89 -14.68 1.00 1.47
C VAL A 89 -14.12 1.68 0.23
N PHE A 90 -14.89 2.57 -0.42
CA PHE A 90 -14.43 3.35 -1.58
C PHE A 90 -13.14 4.12 -1.27
N ARG A 91 -13.11 4.88 -0.17
CA ARG A 91 -11.92 5.66 0.24
C ARG A 91 -10.72 4.76 0.48
N LYS A 92 -10.91 3.60 1.13
CA LYS A 92 -9.84 2.62 1.39
C LYS A 92 -9.27 2.06 0.08
N VAL A 93 -10.12 1.62 -0.85
CA VAL A 93 -9.69 1.05 -2.13
C VAL A 93 -9.02 2.10 -3.01
N ASN A 94 -9.55 3.33 -3.07
CA ASN A 94 -8.94 4.43 -3.82
C ASN A 94 -7.56 4.81 -3.24
N LEU A 95 -7.40 4.72 -1.92
CA LEU A 95 -6.11 4.93 -1.27
C LEU A 95 -5.09 3.84 -1.63
N LEU A 96 -5.51 2.57 -1.67
CA LEU A 96 -4.67 1.46 -2.15
C LEU A 96 -4.22 1.70 -3.60
N ALA A 97 -5.11 2.19 -4.47
CA ALA A 97 -4.75 2.56 -5.84
C ALA A 97 -3.66 3.64 -5.87
N THR A 98 -3.82 4.69 -5.05
CA THR A 98 -2.88 5.82 -4.97
C THR A 98 -1.50 5.39 -4.47
N PHE A 99 -1.45 4.57 -3.42
CA PHE A 99 -0.20 4.08 -2.85
C PHE A 99 0.61 3.17 -3.78
N ASN A 100 -0.07 2.47 -4.68
CA ASN A 100 0.59 1.57 -5.63
C ASN A 100 0.91 2.24 -6.97
N LYS A 101 0.51 3.50 -7.19
CA LYS A 101 0.64 4.18 -8.50
C LYS A 101 2.06 4.12 -9.07
N ASN A 102 3.06 4.34 -8.23
CA ASN A 102 4.47 4.41 -8.66
C ASN A 102 5.23 3.10 -8.44
N THR A 103 4.77 2.23 -7.53
CA THR A 103 5.47 1.00 -7.15
C THR A 103 4.97 -0.23 -7.88
N ASN A 104 3.67 -0.30 -8.17
CA ASN A 104 3.05 -1.37 -8.94
C ASN A 104 1.85 -0.82 -9.73
N PRO A 105 2.09 -0.22 -10.91
CA PRO A 105 1.05 0.41 -11.72
C PRO A 105 -0.07 -0.54 -12.12
N THR A 106 0.23 -1.82 -12.35
CA THR A 106 -0.77 -2.84 -12.70
C THR A 106 -1.76 -3.07 -11.56
N VAL A 107 -1.27 -3.24 -10.34
CA VAL A 107 -2.11 -3.37 -9.14
C VAL A 107 -2.87 -2.07 -8.86
N SER A 108 -2.23 -0.91 -9.05
CA SER A 108 -2.88 0.40 -8.94
C SER A 108 -4.10 0.52 -9.85
N ARG A 109 -3.99 0.11 -11.12
CA ARG A 109 -5.10 0.12 -12.07
C ARG A 109 -6.24 -0.81 -11.65
N LYS A 110 -5.95 -2.01 -11.13
CA LYS A 110 -6.97 -2.93 -10.60
C LYS A 110 -7.76 -2.28 -9.46
N PHE A 111 -7.07 -1.75 -8.46
CA PHE A 111 -7.70 -1.06 -7.34
C PHE A 111 -8.48 0.17 -7.77
N LYS A 112 -7.99 0.94 -8.75
CA LYS A 112 -8.71 2.10 -9.27
C LYS A 112 -10.00 1.69 -9.98
N ALA A 113 -9.96 0.62 -10.77
CA ALA A 113 -11.15 0.08 -11.43
C ALA A 113 -12.19 -0.41 -10.41
N ASP A 114 -11.75 -1.07 -9.34
CA ASP A 114 -12.64 -1.50 -8.26
C ASP A 114 -13.24 -0.30 -7.50
N ALA A 115 -12.46 0.73 -7.18
CA ALA A 115 -12.98 1.96 -6.57
C ALA A 115 -14.02 2.65 -7.46
N ASN A 116 -13.75 2.76 -8.76
CA ASN A 116 -14.70 3.31 -9.73
C ASN A 116 -15.98 2.46 -9.81
N TRP A 117 -15.88 1.14 -9.73
CA TRP A 117 -17.04 0.26 -9.67
C TRP A 117 -17.89 0.51 -8.41
N ILE A 118 -17.26 0.64 -7.23
CA ILE A 118 -17.98 0.99 -5.98
C ILE A 118 -18.72 2.31 -6.16
N SER A 119 -18.03 3.34 -6.68
CA SER A 119 -18.60 4.68 -6.87
C SER A 119 -19.76 4.72 -7.86
N LYS A 120 -19.84 3.80 -8.82
CA LYS A 120 -20.95 3.73 -9.78
C LYS A 120 -22.12 2.90 -9.29
N THR A 121 -21.89 2.01 -8.32
CA THR A 121 -22.87 0.99 -7.91
C THR A 121 -23.51 1.31 -6.56
N TYR A 122 -22.80 2.00 -5.67
CA TYR A 122 -23.20 2.19 -4.26
C TYR A 122 -23.10 3.63 -3.74
N LEU A 123 -22.59 4.57 -4.54
CA LEU A 123 -22.53 6.00 -4.22
C LEU A 123 -23.35 6.78 -5.24
#